data_AF-A0A7V3BKQ7-F1
#
_entry.id   AF-A0A7V3BKQ7-F1
#
_cell.length_a   1.000
_cell.length_b   1.000
_cell.length_c   1.000
_cell.angle_alpha   90.00
_cell.angle_beta   90.00
_cell.angle_gamma   90.00
#
_symmetry.space_group_name_H-M   'P 1'
#
loop_
_entity.id
_entity.type
_entity.pdbx_description
1 polymer ?
#
loop_
_entity_poly.entity_id
_entity_poly.type
_entity_poly.pdbx_seq_one_letter_code
_entity_poly.pdbx_strand_id
1 'polypeptide(L)'
;MESPAQPDFQLACPVCSAFNPSDFRFCPHCGHRLGAPDMVQLPRSRWRGRGGLLRVFLLLCLLAVGVQVGLGSLLWPRLQAFLDHLSLTASLTSVRDGLRPEGDTGERLASSGAEPLQPTPVTPVVNPSQEAGKTAAQRSRQPLGATVELMLFDRDGDPLRQARGLLSHKDRRVVTSFASIHGAYSGYVRLAEDTMPPIGMVEQADPAMDLAILSLNPPPATTGDAPLTLTAIARLTFEDTPAEQRYLAEKHARAQRWDEAIAHWKRVIELEPSLRQEIEPALATAFLEASDVDLKAGRRAERHARLLDAVEWLPEHGEIRLRLAGSFFELGEYREALDHYWVAFDLLPAETEDITKAVVRTYRNWGTTLLDQGDFATAANLLREALQLDNANGELYFTLGQAEFRRQAFDAAIQAFEAALVYEPGLRGDVEPYLTKARALQGGPRTAVIAFPPGSTRIEVPVVINGRLEVPFIVDTGASMTLIPDWVADALGYRPPPAAEWVRVQTAGGVRRLPYASLNRLEIQGLGLSNLPVLFGNLPGHEANRGLLGMDFLRHFSLAVDHELGRMTLRLK
;
A
#
# COMPACT_ATOMS: atom_id res chain seq x y z
N MET A 1 -41.05 -11.88 -25.89
CA MET A 1 -39.84 -12.37 -26.58
C MET A 1 -38.73 -12.31 -25.56
N GLU A 2 -38.45 -13.45 -24.94
CA GLU A 2 -37.28 -13.62 -24.08
C GLU A 2 -36.02 -13.45 -24.94
N SER A 3 -35.07 -12.67 -24.45
CA SER A 3 -33.75 -12.52 -25.07
C SER A 3 -33.08 -13.90 -25.11
N PRO A 4 -32.45 -14.33 -26.22
CA PRO A 4 -31.76 -15.61 -26.26
C PRO A 4 -30.62 -15.59 -25.24
N ALA A 5 -30.55 -16.62 -24.39
CA ALA A 5 -29.45 -16.82 -23.44
C ALA A 5 -28.13 -16.78 -24.21
N GLN A 6 -27.23 -15.86 -23.83
CA GLN A 6 -25.86 -15.85 -24.33
C GLN A 6 -25.21 -17.20 -23.97
N PRO A 7 -24.39 -17.79 -24.86
CA PRO A 7 -23.68 -19.02 -24.52
C PRO A 7 -22.77 -18.76 -23.32
N ASP A 8 -22.97 -19.52 -22.24
CA ASP A 8 -22.07 -19.59 -21.08
C ASP A 8 -20.69 -20.10 -21.53
N PHE A 9 -19.86 -19.20 -22.05
CA PHE A 9 -18.48 -19.54 -22.36
C PHE A 9 -17.71 -19.72 -21.04
N GLN A 10 -16.88 -20.76 -20.98
CA GLN A 10 -16.04 -21.03 -19.82
C GLN A 10 -14.65 -20.42 -20.01
N LEU A 11 -14.15 -19.74 -18.98
CA LEU A 11 -12.79 -19.19 -18.93
C LEU A 11 -11.83 -20.25 -18.37
N ALA A 12 -10.84 -20.66 -19.17
CA ALA A 12 -9.75 -21.49 -18.68
C ALA A 12 -8.80 -20.64 -17.82
N CYS A 13 -8.50 -21.12 -16.62
CA CYS A 13 -7.51 -20.50 -15.75
C CYS A 13 -6.10 -20.69 -16.36
N PRO A 14 -5.30 -19.63 -16.58
CA PRO A 14 -3.95 -19.77 -17.15
C PRO A 14 -2.96 -20.45 -16.20
N VAL A 15 -3.27 -20.51 -14.89
CA VAL A 15 -2.39 -21.10 -13.88
C VAL A 15 -2.64 -22.59 -13.71
N CYS A 16 -3.90 -23.00 -13.52
CA CYS A 16 -4.24 -24.41 -13.23
C CYS A 16 -5.03 -25.12 -14.34
N SER A 17 -5.33 -24.44 -15.45
CA SER A 17 -6.13 -24.96 -16.58
C SER A 17 -7.57 -25.39 -16.24
N ALA A 18 -8.07 -25.11 -15.03
CA ALA A 18 -9.47 -25.35 -14.68
C ALA A 18 -10.40 -24.43 -15.51
N PHE A 19 -11.52 -24.98 -15.99
CA PHE A 19 -12.56 -24.20 -16.67
C PHE A 19 -13.54 -23.62 -15.65
N ASN A 20 -13.81 -22.32 -15.77
CA ASN A 20 -14.61 -21.55 -14.83
C ASN A 20 -15.75 -20.84 -15.56
N PRO A 21 -16.92 -20.68 -14.94
CA PRO A 21 -17.98 -19.84 -15.48
C PRO A 21 -17.51 -18.39 -15.72
N SER A 22 -18.09 -17.70 -16.71
CA SER A 22 -17.66 -16.35 -17.13
C SER A 22 -17.90 -15.25 -16.08
N ASP A 23 -18.76 -15.50 -15.10
CA ASP A 23 -19.10 -14.62 -13.98
C ASP A 23 -18.10 -14.68 -12.82
N PHE A 24 -17.23 -15.70 -12.79
CA PHE A 24 -16.21 -15.83 -11.75
C PHE A 24 -15.05 -14.86 -12.03
N ARG A 25 -14.78 -13.96 -11.07
CA ARG A 25 -13.60 -13.08 -11.13
C ARG A 25 -12.31 -13.81 -10.75
N PHE A 26 -12.43 -14.93 -10.04
CA PHE A 26 -11.29 -15.73 -9.57
C PHE A 26 -11.53 -17.22 -9.80
N CYS A 27 -10.46 -17.96 -10.06
CA CYS A 27 -10.51 -19.39 -10.25
C CYS A 27 -10.70 -20.10 -8.90
N PRO A 28 -11.78 -20.88 -8.69
CA PRO A 28 -12.01 -21.56 -7.41
C PRO A 28 -10.95 -22.61 -7.07
N HIS A 29 -10.21 -23.11 -8.06
CA HIS A 29 -9.18 -24.12 -7.86
C HIS A 29 -7.88 -23.54 -7.30
N CYS A 30 -7.49 -22.32 -7.71
CA CYS A 30 -6.18 -21.77 -7.35
C CYS A 30 -6.21 -20.33 -6.85
N GLY A 31 -7.34 -19.64 -6.89
CA GLY A 31 -7.45 -18.22 -6.54
C GLY A 31 -6.99 -17.25 -7.63
N HIS A 32 -6.45 -17.73 -8.76
CA HIS A 32 -5.97 -16.86 -9.84
C HIS A 32 -7.09 -16.00 -10.41
N ARG A 33 -6.79 -14.73 -10.67
CA ARG A 33 -7.75 -13.76 -11.19
C ARG A 33 -8.08 -14.02 -12.66
N LEU A 34 -9.35 -14.29 -12.96
CA LEU A 34 -9.84 -14.57 -14.30
C LEU A 34 -10.23 -13.24 -14.99
N GLY A 35 -9.24 -12.50 -15.51
CA GLY A 35 -9.44 -11.29 -16.32
C GLY A 35 -9.13 -9.94 -15.64
N ALA A 36 -8.87 -8.92 -16.46
CA ALA A 36 -8.51 -7.57 -15.99
C ALA A 36 -9.72 -6.83 -15.37
N PRO A 37 -9.52 -6.05 -14.29
CA PRO A 37 -10.61 -5.37 -13.60
C PRO A 37 -11.35 -4.33 -14.45
N ASP A 38 -12.66 -4.47 -14.54
CA ASP A 38 -13.54 -3.39 -14.08
C ASP A 38 -13.70 -3.56 -12.56
N MET A 39 -12.67 -3.15 -11.82
CA MET A 39 -12.86 -2.78 -10.41
C MET A 39 -13.94 -1.70 -10.43
N VAL A 40 -14.84 -1.70 -9.44
CA VAL A 40 -15.71 -0.55 -9.16
C VAL A 40 -14.86 0.70 -9.41
N GLN A 41 -15.20 1.44 -10.47
CA GLN A 41 -14.50 2.69 -10.77
C GLN A 41 -14.95 3.67 -9.69
N LEU A 42 -14.36 3.55 -8.50
CA LEU A 42 -14.26 4.66 -7.59
C LEU A 42 -13.58 5.76 -8.41
N PRO A 43 -14.12 6.98 -8.43
CA PRO A 43 -13.62 8.05 -9.28
C PRO A 43 -12.12 8.11 -9.10
N ARG A 44 -11.38 7.74 -10.15
CA ARG A 44 -9.94 7.93 -10.21
C ARG A 44 -9.76 9.41 -9.94
N SER A 45 -9.34 9.78 -8.75
CA SER A 45 -8.76 11.10 -8.56
C SER A 45 -7.56 11.10 -9.50
N ARG A 46 -7.74 11.77 -10.64
CA ARG A 46 -6.69 12.04 -11.62
C ARG A 46 -5.66 12.92 -10.93
N TRP A 47 -4.83 12.31 -10.11
CA TRP A 47 -3.73 12.96 -9.40
C TRP A 47 -2.50 12.07 -9.46
N ARG A 48 -2.15 11.63 -10.68
CA ARG A 48 -0.77 11.33 -11.06
C ARG A 48 -0.39 12.29 -12.19
N GLY A 49 0.59 13.15 -11.91
CA GLY A 49 1.13 14.18 -12.81
C GLY A 49 0.78 15.60 -12.38
N ARG A 50 1.75 16.35 -11.84
CA ARG A 50 1.71 17.75 -11.36
C ARG A 50 1.34 18.00 -9.88
N GLY A 51 1.56 17.04 -8.99
CA GLY A 51 1.35 17.22 -7.54
C GLY A 51 2.42 18.03 -6.80
N GLY A 52 3.65 18.15 -7.34
CA GLY A 52 4.73 18.89 -6.68
C GLY A 52 4.54 20.40 -6.67
N LEU A 53 4.23 20.98 -7.84
CA LEU A 53 4.07 22.43 -7.98
C LEU A 53 2.79 22.96 -7.32
N LEU A 54 1.67 22.22 -7.35
CA LEU A 54 0.44 22.69 -6.70
C LEU A 54 0.50 22.55 -5.18
N ARG A 55 1.20 21.54 -4.63
CA ARG A 55 1.45 21.45 -3.18
C ARG A 55 2.40 22.54 -2.71
N VAL A 56 3.44 22.85 -3.47
CA VAL A 56 4.32 24.01 -3.20
C VAL A 56 3.54 25.32 -3.32
N PHE A 57 2.65 25.46 -4.30
CA PHE A 57 1.82 26.66 -4.47
C PHE A 57 0.77 26.80 -3.34
N LEU A 58 0.12 25.71 -2.91
CA LEU A 58 -0.81 25.72 -1.78
C LEU A 58 -0.09 25.95 -0.44
N LEU A 59 1.12 25.40 -0.25
CA LEU A 59 1.95 25.71 0.92
C LEU A 59 2.39 27.17 0.91
N LEU A 60 2.79 27.71 -0.25
CA LEU A 60 3.16 29.12 -0.41
C LEU A 60 1.95 30.04 -0.20
N CYS A 61 0.75 29.66 -0.64
CA CYS A 61 -0.48 30.39 -0.39
C CYS A 61 -0.91 30.30 1.09
N LEU A 62 -0.77 29.14 1.74
CA LEU A 62 -1.05 28.99 3.17
C LEU A 62 0.00 29.68 4.05
N LEU A 63 1.26 29.74 3.61
CA LEU A 63 2.30 30.58 4.21
C LEU A 63 2.01 32.06 3.98
N ALA A 64 1.57 32.46 2.78
CA ALA A 64 1.20 33.85 2.50
C ALA A 64 -0.05 34.30 3.29
N VAL A 65 -1.05 33.41 3.44
CA VAL A 65 -2.24 33.65 4.28
C VAL A 65 -1.87 33.59 5.77
N GLY A 66 -1.00 32.67 6.19
CA GLY A 66 -0.47 32.61 7.55
C GLY A 66 0.38 33.83 7.93
N VAL A 67 1.11 34.39 6.96
CA VAL A 67 1.84 35.67 7.06
C VAL A 67 0.85 36.84 7.06
N GLN A 68 -0.22 36.82 6.26
CA GLN A 68 -1.27 37.87 6.27
C GLN A 68 -2.11 37.87 7.56
N VAL A 69 -2.35 36.71 8.18
CA VAL A 69 -3.12 36.60 9.42
C VAL A 69 -2.22 36.75 10.66
N GLY A 70 -0.92 36.41 10.56
CA GLY A 70 0.04 36.49 11.67
C GLY A 70 0.81 37.81 11.80
N LEU A 71 0.88 38.65 10.76
CA LEU A 71 1.59 39.95 10.79
C LEU A 71 0.64 41.16 10.76
N GLY A 72 -0.66 40.93 10.95
CA GLY A 72 -1.71 41.94 10.87
C GLY A 72 -1.81 42.95 12.02
N SER A 73 -0.87 43.03 12.98
CA SER A 73 -0.99 44.03 14.05
C SER A 73 0.28 44.71 14.56
N LEU A 74 1.51 44.34 14.15
CA LEU A 74 2.71 44.92 14.78
C LEU A 74 3.88 45.31 13.87
N LEU A 75 3.91 44.95 12.58
CA LEU A 75 5.08 45.23 11.72
C LEU A 75 4.78 45.94 10.38
N TRP A 76 3.51 46.05 9.97
CA TRP A 76 3.13 46.73 8.73
C TRP A 76 3.52 48.23 8.65
N PRO A 77 3.43 49.04 9.73
CA PRO A 77 3.84 50.45 9.66
C PRO A 77 5.34 50.67 9.42
N ARG A 78 6.18 49.67 9.72
CA ARG A 78 7.64 49.75 9.54
C ARG A 78 8.09 49.36 8.13
N LEU A 79 7.36 48.47 7.47
CA LEU A 79 7.64 48.08 6.10
C LEU A 79 7.20 49.14 5.09
N GLN A 80 6.10 49.85 5.38
CA GLN A 80 5.61 50.96 4.56
C GLN A 80 6.64 52.11 4.48
N ALA A 81 7.27 52.46 5.61
CA ALA A 81 8.33 53.47 5.66
C ALA A 81 9.62 53.07 4.90
N PHE A 82 9.84 51.77 4.67
CA PHE A 82 10.98 51.27 3.91
C PHE A 82 10.71 51.22 2.39
N LEU A 83 9.48 50.88 2.00
CA LEU A 83 9.07 50.81 0.59
C LEU A 83 8.88 52.20 -0.04
N ASP A 84 8.46 53.20 0.73
CA ASP A 84 8.39 54.59 0.27
C ASP A 84 9.79 55.18 -0.05
N HIS A 85 10.86 54.59 0.48
CA HIS A 85 12.24 54.99 0.21
C HIS A 85 12.83 54.40 -1.09
N LEU A 86 12.18 53.43 -1.74
CA LEU A 86 12.76 52.66 -2.84
C LEU A 86 12.14 52.92 -4.22
N SER A 87 11.23 53.88 -4.37
CA SER A 87 10.61 54.20 -5.67
C SER A 87 11.29 55.38 -6.38
N LEU A 88 12.24 55.07 -7.27
CA LEU A 88 12.67 55.96 -8.35
C LEU A 88 12.57 55.24 -9.71
N THR A 89 11.48 55.58 -10.42
CA THR A 89 11.31 55.78 -11.87
C THR A 89 11.65 54.69 -12.90
N ALA A 90 10.62 54.38 -13.71
CA ALA A 90 10.62 54.19 -15.18
C ALA A 90 11.26 52.89 -15.73
N SER A 91 10.80 52.24 -16.81
CA SER A 91 9.75 52.46 -17.81
C SER A 91 9.64 51.19 -18.68
N LEU A 92 8.45 50.95 -19.24
CA LEU A 92 8.14 49.94 -20.26
C LEU A 92 8.94 50.13 -21.56
N THR A 93 9.38 49.04 -22.20
CA THR A 93 9.35 48.88 -23.68
C THR A 93 9.38 47.42 -24.11
N SER A 94 8.56 47.12 -25.12
CA SER A 94 8.36 45.89 -25.89
C SER A 94 9.51 45.50 -26.81
N VAL A 95 9.64 44.22 -27.19
CA VAL A 95 9.87 43.75 -28.59
C VAL A 95 9.32 42.32 -28.75
N ARG A 96 8.75 42.06 -29.93
CA ARG A 96 8.04 40.88 -30.44
C ARG A 96 8.92 40.16 -31.50
N ASP A 97 8.53 38.92 -31.82
CA ASP A 97 8.87 38.11 -33.01
C ASP A 97 10.19 37.30 -32.99
N GLY A 98 10.27 36.05 -33.47
CA GLY A 98 9.32 35.29 -34.30
C GLY A 98 9.57 33.78 -34.31
N LEU A 99 8.54 33.07 -34.76
CA LEU A 99 8.47 31.63 -35.04
C LEU A 99 8.85 31.35 -36.50
N ARG A 100 9.55 30.24 -36.76
CA ARG A 100 9.22 29.31 -37.86
C ARG A 100 9.95 27.95 -37.76
N PRO A 101 9.27 26.82 -38.05
CA PRO A 101 9.85 25.48 -38.14
C PRO A 101 9.93 24.95 -39.58
N GLU A 102 10.84 24.02 -39.84
CA GLU A 102 10.89 23.09 -40.99
C GLU A 102 11.39 21.74 -40.42
N GLY A 103 10.94 20.56 -40.85
CA GLY A 103 10.34 20.18 -42.11
C GLY A 103 10.99 18.86 -42.54
N ASP A 104 10.20 17.80 -42.44
CA ASP A 104 10.41 16.39 -42.74
C ASP A 104 10.97 16.10 -44.15
N THR A 105 11.78 15.05 -44.30
CA THR A 105 11.74 14.11 -45.46
C THR A 105 12.66 12.91 -45.19
N GLY A 106 12.08 11.71 -45.19
CA GLY A 106 12.80 10.47 -45.47
C GLY A 106 12.74 10.11 -46.96
N GLU A 107 13.70 9.33 -47.42
CA GLU A 107 13.52 8.42 -48.57
C GLU A 107 14.61 7.35 -48.61
N ARG A 108 14.17 6.11 -48.86
CA ARG A 108 14.99 4.93 -49.20
C ARG A 108 15.16 4.88 -50.72
N LEU A 109 16.30 4.37 -51.21
CA LEU A 109 16.39 3.49 -52.38
C LEU A 109 17.80 2.88 -52.50
N ALA A 110 17.89 1.77 -53.25
CA ALA A 110 18.83 0.67 -53.07
C ALA A 110 19.96 0.56 -54.11
N SER A 111 20.98 -0.24 -53.74
CA SER A 111 21.80 -1.20 -54.52
C SER A 111 22.69 -0.79 -55.70
N SER A 112 24.00 -1.06 -55.57
CA SER A 112 24.88 -1.97 -56.38
C SER A 112 26.34 -1.44 -56.31
N GLY A 113 27.44 -2.18 -56.29
CA GLY A 113 27.77 -3.61 -56.34
C GLY A 113 29.32 -3.76 -56.39
N ALA A 114 29.82 -4.95 -55.99
CA ALA A 114 31.15 -5.57 -56.29
C ALA A 114 32.45 -4.83 -55.88
N GLU A 115 33.55 -5.44 -55.39
CA GLU A 115 34.01 -6.84 -55.31
C GLU A 115 35.12 -6.97 -54.23
N PRO A 116 35.45 -8.19 -53.74
CA PRO A 116 36.31 -8.44 -52.59
C PRO A 116 37.69 -9.06 -52.95
N LEU A 117 38.65 -9.03 -52.02
CA LEU A 117 39.84 -9.89 -52.09
C LEU A 117 39.99 -10.74 -50.81
N GLN A 118 40.22 -12.01 -51.06
CA GLN A 118 40.14 -13.16 -50.16
C GLN A 118 41.38 -13.32 -49.25
N PRO A 119 41.27 -14.14 -48.18
CA PRO A 119 42.36 -14.53 -47.30
C PRO A 119 42.88 -15.97 -47.55
N THR A 120 43.85 -16.35 -46.70
CA THR A 120 44.32 -17.72 -46.33
C THR A 120 45.52 -18.27 -47.13
N PRO A 121 46.24 -19.35 -46.71
CA PRO A 121 45.99 -20.25 -45.56
C PRO A 121 47.24 -20.84 -44.81
N VAL A 122 46.90 -21.73 -43.87
CA VAL A 122 47.56 -22.98 -43.37
C VAL A 122 48.60 -23.00 -42.22
N THR A 123 48.18 -23.70 -41.16
CA THR A 123 48.92 -24.51 -40.15
C THR A 123 49.56 -25.78 -40.79
N PRO A 124 49.95 -26.90 -40.12
CA PRO A 124 50.17 -27.22 -38.70
C PRO A 124 51.44 -28.11 -38.39
N VAL A 125 51.60 -28.48 -37.11
CA VAL A 125 52.12 -29.74 -36.51
C VAL A 125 53.65 -30.02 -36.27
N VAL A 126 53.89 -30.58 -35.06
CA VAL A 126 54.83 -31.66 -34.64
C VAL A 126 56.09 -31.29 -33.83
N ASN A 127 56.17 -31.84 -32.61
CA ASN A 127 57.37 -32.09 -31.79
C ASN A 127 58.21 -33.25 -32.37
N PRO A 128 59.55 -33.22 -32.22
CA PRO A 128 60.12 -34.33 -31.44
C PRO A 128 61.28 -33.93 -30.52
N SER A 129 61.51 -34.86 -29.58
CA SER A 129 62.46 -34.88 -28.49
C SER A 129 63.93 -35.13 -28.91
N GLN A 130 64.82 -34.63 -28.04
CA GLN A 130 66.10 -35.20 -27.59
C GLN A 130 67.38 -35.25 -28.47
N GLU A 131 68.39 -34.59 -27.88
CA GLU A 131 69.79 -35.00 -27.65
C GLU A 131 70.96 -34.57 -28.56
N ALA A 132 71.92 -33.95 -27.86
CA ALA A 132 73.39 -33.99 -27.98
C ALA A 132 74.11 -33.12 -29.03
N GLY A 133 75.03 -32.26 -28.54
CA GLY A 133 76.20 -31.83 -29.32
C GLY A 133 76.72 -30.41 -29.06
N LYS A 134 77.56 -30.27 -28.01
CA LYS A 134 78.40 -29.12 -27.64
C LYS A 134 79.03 -28.34 -28.83
N THR A 135 79.01 -27.00 -28.77
CA THR A 135 80.22 -26.14 -28.63
C THR A 135 79.87 -24.65 -28.54
N ALA A 136 80.74 -23.91 -27.86
CA ALA A 136 80.52 -22.62 -27.25
C ALA A 136 80.62 -21.40 -28.21
N ALA A 137 79.74 -20.42 -27.98
CA ALA A 137 80.05 -18.99 -28.16
C ALA A 137 79.10 -18.14 -27.29
N GLN A 138 79.54 -17.90 -26.05
CA GLN A 138 79.32 -16.72 -25.22
C GLN A 138 78.39 -15.61 -25.76
N ARG A 139 77.18 -15.55 -25.20
CA ARG A 139 76.59 -14.33 -24.61
C ARG A 139 75.65 -14.76 -23.50
N SER A 140 76.06 -14.52 -22.26
CA SER A 140 75.32 -14.82 -21.04
C SER A 140 73.98 -14.07 -20.99
N ARG A 141 72.87 -14.74 -21.34
CA ARG A 141 71.54 -14.34 -20.89
C ARG A 141 71.34 -14.93 -19.49
N GLN A 142 71.62 -14.15 -18.45
CA GLN A 142 71.12 -14.42 -17.11
C GLN A 142 69.58 -14.40 -17.16
N PRO A 143 68.88 -15.30 -16.44
CA PRO A 143 67.43 -15.21 -16.34
C PRO A 143 67.07 -13.86 -15.68
N LEU A 144 66.39 -13.00 -16.44
CA LEU A 144 65.90 -11.71 -15.97
C LEU A 144 64.68 -11.96 -15.07
N GLY A 145 64.94 -12.02 -13.78
CA GLY A 145 63.94 -11.89 -12.71
C GLY A 145 63.17 -13.15 -12.35
N ALA A 146 62.76 -13.22 -11.08
CA ALA A 146 61.82 -14.23 -10.59
C ALA A 146 60.39 -13.70 -10.69
N THR A 147 59.45 -14.53 -11.14
CA THR A 147 58.03 -14.18 -11.09
C THR A 147 57.57 -14.16 -9.63
N VAL A 148 56.97 -13.05 -9.21
CA VAL A 148 56.43 -12.85 -7.87
C VAL A 148 54.94 -12.57 -7.94
N GLU A 149 54.24 -12.83 -6.85
CA GLU A 149 52.82 -12.52 -6.69
C GLU A 149 52.65 -11.25 -5.86
N LEU A 150 51.79 -10.35 -6.32
CA LEU A 150 51.42 -9.13 -5.64
C LEU A 150 50.06 -9.33 -5.01
N MET A 151 49.95 -9.08 -3.71
CA MET A 151 48.68 -9.00 -2.99
C MET A 151 48.39 -7.51 -2.80
N LEU A 152 47.35 -7.01 -3.47
CA LEU A 152 46.99 -5.60 -3.46
C LEU A 152 45.73 -5.39 -2.64
N PHE A 153 45.62 -4.25 -1.98
CA PHE A 153 44.52 -3.94 -1.06
C PHE A 153 43.93 -2.58 -1.37
N ASP A 154 42.63 -2.46 -1.16
CA ASP A 154 41.90 -1.21 -1.33
C ASP A 154 42.09 -0.24 -0.15
N ARG A 155 41.32 0.85 -0.16
CA ARG A 155 41.41 1.92 0.85
C ARG A 155 41.16 1.45 2.28
N ASP A 156 40.30 0.43 2.46
CA ASP A 156 39.94 -0.08 3.78
C ASP A 156 40.91 -1.17 4.24
N GLY A 157 41.87 -1.55 3.39
CA GLY A 157 42.85 -2.59 3.68
C GLY A 157 42.36 -4.00 3.36
N ASP A 158 41.29 -4.14 2.56
CA ASP A 158 40.78 -5.43 2.10
C ASP A 158 41.49 -5.89 0.81
N PRO A 159 41.68 -7.20 0.58
CA PRO A 159 42.34 -7.70 -0.63
C PRO A 159 41.56 -7.29 -1.89
N LEU A 160 42.14 -6.42 -2.71
CA LEU A 160 41.61 -5.93 -3.97
C LEU A 160 41.77 -6.96 -5.08
N ARG A 161 43.01 -7.43 -5.30
CA ARG A 161 43.33 -8.45 -6.32
C ARG A 161 44.71 -9.07 -6.09
N GLN A 162 44.91 -10.24 -6.68
CA GLN A 162 46.24 -10.84 -6.85
C GLN A 162 46.74 -10.58 -8.27
N ALA A 163 47.97 -10.08 -8.39
CA ALA A 163 48.63 -9.82 -9.67
C ALA A 163 50.00 -10.50 -9.72
N ARG A 164 50.61 -10.52 -10.92
CA ARG A 164 51.96 -11.05 -11.11
C ARG A 164 52.91 -9.93 -11.50
N GLY A 165 54.17 -10.07 -11.09
CA GLY A 165 55.23 -9.16 -11.46
C GLY A 165 56.55 -9.89 -11.63
N LEU A 166 57.52 -9.20 -12.21
CA LEU A 166 58.89 -9.69 -12.37
C LEU A 166 59.80 -8.95 -11.39
N LEU A 167 60.41 -9.70 -10.48
CA LEU A 167 61.32 -9.17 -9.47
C LEU A 167 62.75 -9.11 -10.01
N SER A 168 63.35 -7.92 -10.04
CA SER A 168 64.80 -7.75 -10.15
C SER A 168 65.43 -7.91 -8.77
N HIS A 169 66.09 -9.05 -8.52
CA HIS A 169 66.77 -9.32 -7.24
C HIS A 169 67.89 -8.32 -6.91
N LYS A 170 68.56 -7.75 -7.92
CA LYS A 170 69.67 -6.80 -7.72
C LYS A 170 69.18 -5.45 -7.21
N ASP A 171 67.99 -5.03 -7.63
CA ASP A 171 67.48 -3.67 -7.41
C ASP A 171 66.27 -3.63 -6.46
N ARG A 172 65.78 -4.79 -5.99
CA ARG A 172 64.54 -4.93 -5.18
C ARG A 172 63.34 -4.21 -5.80
N ARG A 173 63.28 -4.23 -7.14
CA ARG A 173 62.20 -3.65 -7.95
C ARG A 173 61.31 -4.73 -8.52
N VAL A 174 60.01 -4.47 -8.52
CA VAL A 174 59.01 -5.32 -9.18
C VAL A 174 58.45 -4.56 -10.36
N VAL A 175 58.60 -5.14 -11.55
CA VAL A 175 57.95 -4.64 -12.76
C VAL A 175 56.64 -5.38 -12.94
N THR A 176 55.54 -4.66 -13.05
CA THR A 176 54.20 -5.19 -13.28
C THR A 176 53.46 -4.28 -14.26
N SER A 177 52.21 -4.61 -14.58
CA SER A 177 51.41 -3.75 -15.45
C SER A 177 50.79 -2.59 -14.67
N PHE A 178 50.52 -1.47 -15.33
CA PHE A 178 49.82 -0.35 -14.70
C PHE A 178 48.43 -0.78 -14.24
N ALA A 179 47.71 -1.53 -15.07
CA ALA A 179 46.41 -2.11 -14.74
C ALA A 179 46.43 -3.03 -13.51
N SER A 180 47.59 -3.64 -13.20
CA SER A 180 47.73 -4.50 -12.01
C SER A 180 47.64 -3.70 -10.71
N ILE A 181 48.24 -2.51 -10.64
CA ILE A 181 48.26 -1.67 -9.42
C ILE A 181 47.10 -0.67 -9.34
N HIS A 182 46.24 -0.68 -10.35
CA HIS A 182 45.10 0.20 -10.47
C HIS A 182 44.14 0.08 -9.27
N GLY A 183 43.76 1.21 -8.66
CA GLY A 183 42.83 1.26 -7.51
C GLY A 183 43.41 0.75 -6.18
N ALA A 184 44.63 0.21 -6.16
CA ALA A 184 45.27 -0.31 -4.96
C ALA A 184 45.76 0.83 -4.05
N TYR A 185 45.36 0.85 -2.78
CA TYR A 185 45.88 1.81 -1.81
C TYR A 185 47.14 1.31 -1.10
N SER A 186 47.29 -0.02 -0.98
CA SER A 186 48.46 -0.68 -0.41
C SER A 186 48.68 -2.07 -1.02
N GLY A 187 49.80 -2.71 -0.71
CA GLY A 187 50.08 -4.06 -1.19
C GLY A 187 51.38 -4.67 -0.68
N TYR A 188 51.49 -5.99 -0.80
CA TYR A 188 52.65 -6.80 -0.44
C TYR A 188 53.09 -7.66 -1.62
N VAL A 189 54.36 -8.03 -1.65
CA VAL A 189 54.92 -8.93 -2.68
C VAL A 189 55.32 -10.24 -2.02
N ARG A 190 54.76 -11.36 -2.47
CA ARG A 190 55.09 -12.70 -1.97
C ARG A 190 56.36 -13.21 -2.63
N LEU A 191 57.42 -13.40 -1.85
CA LEU A 191 58.71 -13.96 -2.27
C LEU A 191 58.79 -15.48 -1.99
N ALA A 192 59.72 -16.17 -2.65
CA ALA A 192 59.87 -17.64 -2.57
C ALA A 192 60.20 -18.19 -1.17
N GLU A 193 60.62 -17.33 -0.23
CA GLU A 193 60.96 -17.69 1.16
C GLU A 193 59.83 -17.33 2.15
N ASP A 194 58.58 -17.20 1.68
CA ASP A 194 57.40 -16.81 2.48
C ASP A 194 57.49 -15.40 3.13
N THR A 195 58.44 -14.58 2.68
CA THR A 195 58.53 -13.18 3.07
C THR A 195 57.58 -12.31 2.24
N MET A 196 56.85 -11.40 2.90
CA MET A 196 55.89 -10.47 2.29
C MET A 196 56.27 -9.01 2.53
N PRO A 197 57.35 -8.49 1.90
CA PRO A 197 57.67 -7.06 1.99
C PRO A 197 56.54 -6.19 1.43
N PRO A 198 56.23 -5.06 2.06
CA PRO A 198 55.27 -4.09 1.54
C PRO A 198 55.81 -3.41 0.27
N ILE A 199 54.92 -2.99 -0.60
CA ILE A 199 55.23 -2.09 -1.71
C ILE A 199 55.46 -0.70 -1.10
N GLY A 200 56.72 -0.26 -1.10
CA GLY A 200 57.14 0.99 -0.45
C GLY A 200 56.79 2.24 -1.27
N MET A 201 57.01 2.20 -2.58
CA MET A 201 56.72 3.31 -3.50
C MET A 201 56.51 2.80 -4.93
N VAL A 202 55.78 3.56 -5.73
CA VAL A 202 55.68 3.35 -7.19
C VAL A 202 56.67 4.31 -7.84
N GLU A 203 57.80 3.82 -8.32
CA GLU A 203 58.84 4.66 -8.92
C GLU A 203 58.40 5.26 -10.26
N GLN A 204 57.62 4.48 -11.02
CA GLN A 204 57.09 4.89 -12.32
C GLN A 204 55.76 4.19 -12.57
N ALA A 205 54.81 4.92 -13.13
CA ALA A 205 53.52 4.41 -13.56
C ALA A 205 53.15 5.08 -14.87
N ASP A 206 53.03 4.30 -15.95
CA ASP A 206 52.69 4.77 -17.28
C ASP A 206 51.43 4.05 -17.78
N PRO A 207 50.26 4.71 -17.77
CA PRO A 207 49.02 4.13 -18.27
C PRO A 207 49.06 3.81 -19.76
N ALA A 208 49.79 4.59 -20.57
CA ALA A 208 49.81 4.43 -22.03
C ALA A 208 50.62 3.20 -22.45
N MET A 209 51.63 2.84 -21.64
CA MET A 209 52.50 1.68 -21.86
C MET A 209 52.09 0.46 -21.04
N ASP A 210 51.01 0.55 -20.25
CA ASP A 210 50.58 -0.43 -19.24
C ASP A 210 51.75 -0.94 -18.37
N LEU A 211 52.56 -0.01 -17.84
CA LEU A 211 53.78 -0.32 -17.11
C LEU A 211 53.78 0.32 -15.72
N ALA A 212 54.14 -0.47 -14.70
CA ALA A 212 54.42 0.03 -13.36
C ALA A 212 55.72 -0.57 -12.81
N ILE A 213 56.56 0.28 -12.20
CA ILE A 213 57.78 -0.12 -11.51
C ILE A 213 57.62 0.19 -10.02
N LEU A 214 57.68 -0.86 -9.21
CA LEU A 214 57.43 -0.81 -7.77
C LEU A 214 58.74 -1.03 -7.01
N SER A 215 58.96 -0.26 -5.95
CA SER A 215 60.08 -0.45 -5.03
C SER A 215 59.61 -1.07 -3.73
N LEU A 216 60.32 -2.10 -3.26
CA LEU A 216 60.03 -2.75 -1.97
C LEU A 216 60.67 -2.04 -0.78
N ASN A 217 61.51 -1.03 -1.02
CA ASN A 217 62.15 -0.25 0.03
C ASN A 217 61.48 1.12 0.12
N PRO A 218 61.04 1.58 1.31
CA PRO A 218 60.54 2.93 1.46
C PRO A 218 61.68 3.94 1.16
N PRO A 219 61.40 5.05 0.45
CA PRO A 219 62.42 6.07 0.21
C PRO A 219 62.85 6.72 1.54
N PRO A 220 64.12 7.17 1.67
CA PRO A 220 64.51 8.01 2.80
C PRO A 220 63.68 9.31 2.77
N ALA A 221 63.22 9.74 3.94
CA ALA A 221 62.32 10.89 4.09
C ALA A 221 63.01 12.21 3.70
N THR A 222 63.07 12.53 2.41
CA THR A 222 63.52 13.84 1.93
C THR A 222 62.98 14.19 0.55
N THR A 223 62.52 15.44 0.50
CA THR A 223 62.37 16.39 -0.63
C THR A 223 61.18 16.29 -1.59
N GLY A 224 60.39 17.38 -1.55
CA GLY A 224 60.02 18.20 -2.72
C GLY A 224 58.72 17.84 -3.41
N ASP A 225 58.65 16.64 -3.97
CA ASP A 225 57.52 16.18 -4.76
C ASP A 225 56.76 15.08 -4.02
N ALA A 226 55.43 15.05 -4.15
CA ALA A 226 54.62 14.02 -3.53
C ALA A 226 55.05 12.65 -4.10
N PRO A 227 55.51 11.68 -3.28
CA PRO A 227 55.90 10.38 -3.79
C PRO A 227 54.72 9.71 -4.47
N LEU A 228 54.97 9.12 -5.65
CA LEU A 228 54.01 8.24 -6.31
C LEU A 228 53.79 7.02 -5.41
N THR A 229 52.71 7.06 -4.66
CA THR A 229 52.28 5.98 -3.78
C THR A 229 51.12 5.25 -4.44
N LEU A 230 50.91 3.98 -4.07
CA LEU A 230 49.71 3.24 -4.46
C LEU A 230 48.45 4.05 -4.13
N THR A 231 48.38 4.65 -2.94
CA THR A 231 47.30 5.57 -2.56
C THR A 231 47.12 6.77 -3.49
N ALA A 232 48.21 7.45 -3.89
CA ALA A 232 48.13 8.59 -4.81
C ALA A 232 47.67 8.16 -6.21
N ILE A 233 48.16 7.02 -6.68
CA ILE A 233 47.74 6.44 -7.96
C ILE A 233 46.27 6.06 -7.89
N ALA A 234 45.82 5.29 -6.89
CA ALA A 234 44.42 4.89 -6.73
C ALA A 234 43.44 6.07 -6.69
N ARG A 235 43.84 7.23 -6.15
CA ARG A 235 43.01 8.45 -6.18
C ARG A 235 42.87 9.07 -7.57
N LEU A 236 43.91 8.96 -8.38
CA LEU A 236 43.95 9.51 -9.75
C LEU A 236 43.41 8.52 -10.78
N THR A 237 43.56 7.24 -10.49
CA THR A 237 43.13 6.09 -11.27
C THR A 237 41.91 5.47 -10.61
N PHE A 238 40.96 6.28 -10.15
CA PHE A 238 39.67 5.70 -9.83
C PHE A 238 38.95 5.45 -11.15
N GLU A 239 39.02 4.21 -11.65
CA GLU A 239 38.23 3.79 -12.82
C GLU A 239 36.87 3.29 -12.35
N ASP A 240 35.84 4.02 -12.75
CA ASP A 240 34.45 3.62 -12.59
C ASP A 240 34.09 2.55 -13.63
N THR A 241 34.66 1.34 -13.47
CA THR A 241 34.45 0.20 -14.37
C THR A 241 33.43 -0.78 -13.80
N PRO A 242 32.69 -1.53 -14.65
CA PRO A 242 31.76 -2.57 -14.19
C PRO A 242 32.41 -3.61 -13.25
N ALA A 243 33.64 -4.03 -13.54
CA ALA A 243 34.35 -5.03 -12.73
C ALA A 243 34.72 -4.52 -11.32
N GLU A 244 35.18 -3.27 -11.22
CA GLU A 244 35.49 -2.64 -9.93
C GLU A 244 34.21 -2.40 -9.12
N GLN A 245 33.16 -1.88 -9.76
CA GLN A 245 31.86 -1.65 -9.13
C GLN A 245 31.25 -2.96 -8.61
N ARG A 246 31.40 -4.06 -9.36
CA ARG A 246 30.99 -5.40 -8.90
C ARG A 246 31.78 -5.85 -7.67
N TYR A 247 33.11 -5.70 -7.68
CA TYR A 247 33.95 -6.05 -6.53
C TYR A 247 33.52 -5.29 -5.28
N LEU A 248 33.31 -3.98 -5.39
CA LEU A 248 32.84 -3.15 -4.29
C LEU A 248 31.45 -3.58 -3.81
N ALA A 249 30.52 -3.86 -4.72
CA ALA A 249 29.18 -4.33 -4.37
C ALA A 249 29.23 -5.63 -3.55
N GLU A 250 30.01 -6.63 -3.99
CA GLU A 250 30.19 -7.91 -3.28
C GLU A 250 30.87 -7.73 -1.92
N LYS A 251 31.88 -6.85 -1.84
CA LYS A 251 32.55 -6.51 -0.58
C LYS A 251 31.56 -5.91 0.42
N HIS A 252 30.80 -4.90 0.00
CA HIS A 252 29.80 -4.24 0.85
C HIS A 252 28.68 -5.21 1.27
N ALA A 253 28.24 -6.09 0.37
CA ALA A 253 27.26 -7.13 0.69
C ALA A 253 27.77 -8.11 1.76
N ARG A 254 29.03 -8.58 1.66
CA ARG A 254 29.66 -9.42 2.70
C ARG A 254 29.77 -8.72 4.05
N ALA A 255 29.98 -7.41 4.04
CA ALA A 255 29.98 -6.57 5.24
C ALA A 255 28.57 -6.22 5.75
N GLN A 256 27.50 -6.72 5.12
CA GLN A 256 26.10 -6.37 5.40
C GLN A 256 25.80 -4.86 5.28
N ARG A 257 26.63 -4.15 4.52
CA ARG A 257 26.47 -2.73 4.16
C ARG A 257 25.64 -2.64 2.89
N TRP A 258 24.35 -2.92 3.04
CA TRP A 258 23.48 -3.20 1.90
C TRP A 258 23.19 -1.98 1.02
N ASP A 259 23.08 -0.78 1.61
CA ASP A 259 22.80 0.44 0.83
C ASP A 259 23.96 0.76 -0.12
N GLU A 260 25.21 0.63 0.35
CA GLU A 260 26.40 0.76 -0.49
C GLU A 260 26.47 -0.34 -1.55
N ALA A 261 26.17 -1.59 -1.18
CA ALA A 261 26.15 -2.70 -2.12
C ALA A 261 25.13 -2.47 -3.26
N ILE A 262 23.92 -2.02 -2.93
CA ILE A 262 22.87 -1.69 -3.90
C ILE A 262 23.33 -0.57 -4.84
N ALA A 263 23.95 0.49 -4.30
CA ALA A 263 24.46 1.60 -5.11
C ALA A 263 25.50 1.12 -6.14
N HIS A 264 26.43 0.28 -5.72
CA HIS A 264 27.45 -0.28 -6.60
C HIS A 264 26.86 -1.24 -7.65
N TRP A 265 25.92 -2.12 -7.27
CA TRP A 265 25.23 -3.00 -8.24
C TRP A 265 24.44 -2.23 -9.30
N LYS A 266 23.73 -1.17 -8.89
CA LYS A 266 23.06 -0.26 -9.84
C LYS A 266 24.06 0.39 -10.78
N ARG A 267 25.21 0.82 -10.26
CA ARG A 267 26.27 1.44 -11.06
C ARG A 267 26.83 0.48 -12.12
N VAL A 268 26.98 -0.81 -11.80
CA VAL A 268 27.36 -1.83 -12.79
C VAL A 268 26.37 -1.84 -13.97
N ILE A 269 25.06 -1.86 -13.69
CA ILE A 269 24.01 -1.86 -14.73
C ILE A 269 24.00 -0.56 -15.54
N GLU A 270 24.26 0.59 -14.90
CA GLU A 270 24.34 1.87 -15.60
C GLU A 270 25.54 1.97 -16.53
N LEU A 271 26.70 1.45 -16.12
CA LEU A 271 27.92 1.43 -16.91
C LEU A 271 27.81 0.45 -18.08
N GLU A 272 27.24 -0.73 -17.83
CA GLU A 272 27.09 -1.78 -18.82
C GLU A 272 25.71 -2.45 -18.74
N PRO A 273 24.69 -1.91 -19.45
CA PRO A 273 23.32 -2.42 -19.40
C PRO A 273 23.15 -3.88 -19.83
N SER A 274 24.08 -4.43 -20.62
CA SER A 274 24.09 -5.85 -21.02
C SER A 274 24.31 -6.80 -19.84
N LEU A 275 24.93 -6.34 -18.75
CA LEU A 275 25.15 -7.15 -17.54
C LEU A 275 23.92 -7.24 -16.64
N ARG A 276 22.83 -6.52 -16.94
CA ARG A 276 21.62 -6.47 -16.11
C ARG A 276 21.16 -7.85 -15.66
N GLN A 277 20.90 -8.76 -16.59
CA GLN A 277 20.39 -10.10 -16.28
C GLN A 277 21.32 -10.89 -15.34
N GLU A 278 22.64 -10.68 -15.42
CA GLU A 278 23.61 -11.32 -14.53
C GLU A 278 23.59 -10.70 -13.12
N ILE A 279 23.39 -9.39 -13.03
CA ILE A 279 23.45 -8.63 -11.76
C ILE A 279 22.12 -8.68 -10.98
N GLU A 280 20.99 -8.80 -11.67
CA GLU A 280 19.65 -8.77 -11.06
C GLU A 280 19.48 -9.70 -9.84
N PRO A 281 19.97 -10.97 -9.84
CA PRO A 281 19.88 -11.83 -8.66
C PRO A 281 20.64 -11.30 -7.42
N ALA A 282 21.83 -10.74 -7.62
CA ALA A 282 22.63 -10.17 -6.54
C ALA A 282 22.04 -8.85 -6.02
N LEU A 283 21.55 -8.01 -6.93
CA LEU A 283 20.84 -6.78 -6.59
C LEU A 283 19.54 -7.07 -5.83
N ALA A 284 18.77 -8.07 -6.27
CA ALA A 284 17.56 -8.52 -5.58
C ALA A 284 17.86 -8.97 -4.15
N THR A 285 18.88 -9.82 -3.99
CA THR A 285 19.33 -10.28 -2.66
C THR A 285 19.69 -9.10 -1.76
N ALA A 286 20.46 -8.14 -2.27
CA ALA A 286 20.86 -6.96 -1.50
C ALA A 286 19.64 -6.12 -1.07
N PHE A 287 18.66 -5.89 -1.96
CA PHE A 287 17.42 -5.19 -1.62
C PHE A 287 16.59 -5.91 -0.55
N LEU A 288 16.46 -7.24 -0.67
CA LEU A 288 15.69 -8.06 0.26
C LEU A 288 16.32 -8.08 1.66
N GLU A 289 17.62 -8.31 1.75
CA GLU A 289 18.37 -8.30 3.01
C GLU A 289 18.33 -6.93 3.68
N ALA A 290 18.50 -5.85 2.91
CA ALA A 290 18.37 -4.48 3.42
C ALA A 290 16.95 -4.20 3.97
N SER A 291 15.91 -4.63 3.24
CA SER A 291 14.53 -4.55 3.69
C SER A 291 14.32 -5.31 5.01
N ASP A 292 14.93 -6.48 5.19
CA ASP A 292 14.82 -7.25 6.44
C ASP A 292 15.54 -6.60 7.62
N VAL A 293 16.67 -5.93 7.36
CA VAL A 293 17.35 -5.11 8.38
C VAL A 293 16.46 -3.96 8.83
N ASP A 294 15.80 -3.26 7.91
CA ASP A 294 14.86 -2.20 8.26
C ASP A 294 13.63 -2.71 9.01
N LEU A 295 13.09 -3.85 8.59
CA LEU A 295 11.96 -4.50 9.27
C LEU A 295 12.30 -4.82 10.72
N LYS A 296 13.45 -5.47 10.96
CA LYS A 296 13.94 -5.82 12.30
C LYS A 296 14.21 -4.58 13.16
N ALA A 297 14.63 -3.49 12.55
CA ALA A 297 14.85 -2.22 13.23
C ALA A 297 13.57 -1.38 13.43
N GLY A 298 12.42 -1.84 12.93
CA GLY A 298 11.15 -1.10 13.00
C GLY A 298 11.09 0.13 12.08
N ARG A 299 12.05 0.27 11.15
CA ARG A 299 12.16 1.37 10.18
C ARG A 299 11.21 1.14 9.00
N ARG A 300 9.90 1.22 9.26
CA ARG A 300 8.86 0.89 8.26
C ARG A 300 8.87 1.81 7.05
N ALA A 301 9.16 3.10 7.24
CA ALA A 301 9.16 4.08 6.15
C ALA A 301 10.34 3.85 5.20
N GLU A 302 11.53 3.61 5.75
CA GLU A 302 12.74 3.29 5.00
C GLU A 302 12.59 1.97 4.26
N ARG A 303 12.03 0.95 4.92
CA ARG A 303 11.68 -0.34 4.28
C ARG A 303 10.77 -0.12 3.08
N HIS A 304 9.69 0.64 3.25
CA HIS A 304 8.72 0.90 2.18
C HIS A 304 9.39 1.61 1.00
N ALA A 305 10.15 2.68 1.27
CA ALA A 305 10.88 3.42 0.23
C ALA A 305 11.89 2.53 -0.51
N ARG A 306 12.60 1.65 0.20
CA ARG A 306 13.53 0.70 -0.42
C ARG A 306 12.82 -0.32 -1.31
N LEU A 307 11.66 -0.83 -0.89
CA LEU A 307 10.89 -1.78 -1.70
C LEU A 307 10.28 -1.12 -2.95
N LEU A 308 9.92 0.16 -2.87
CA LEU A 308 9.53 0.95 -4.05
C LEU A 308 10.68 1.12 -5.03
N ASP A 309 11.87 1.47 -4.54
CA ASP A 309 13.08 1.53 -5.38
C ASP A 309 13.41 0.15 -5.98
N ALA A 310 13.32 -0.92 -5.18
CA ALA A 310 13.59 -2.27 -5.64
C ALA A 310 12.70 -2.70 -6.81
N VAL A 311 11.39 -2.40 -6.78
CA VAL A 311 10.47 -2.78 -7.87
C VAL A 311 10.68 -1.96 -9.15
N GLU A 312 11.25 -0.75 -9.06
CA GLU A 312 11.63 0.03 -10.25
C GLU A 312 12.81 -0.63 -11.00
N TRP A 313 13.74 -1.23 -10.26
CA TRP A 313 14.89 -1.93 -10.84
C TRP A 313 14.57 -3.38 -11.24
N LEU A 314 13.69 -4.04 -10.48
CA LEU A 314 13.39 -5.47 -10.56
C LEU A 314 11.86 -5.70 -10.66
N PRO A 315 11.20 -5.23 -11.74
CA PRO A 315 9.74 -5.23 -11.83
C PRO A 315 9.11 -6.62 -11.87
N GLU A 316 9.85 -7.65 -12.30
CA GLU A 316 9.39 -9.04 -12.43
C GLU A 316 9.86 -9.95 -11.28
N HIS A 317 10.36 -9.37 -10.19
CA HIS A 317 10.80 -10.15 -9.03
C HIS A 317 9.66 -10.40 -8.03
N GLY A 318 9.19 -11.65 -7.96
CA GLY A 318 8.03 -12.06 -7.16
C GLY A 318 8.14 -11.71 -5.67
N GLU A 319 9.25 -12.05 -5.01
CA GLU A 319 9.42 -11.80 -3.57
C GLU A 319 9.45 -10.29 -3.23
N ILE A 320 9.99 -9.45 -4.12
CA ILE A 320 9.99 -7.99 -3.94
C ILE A 320 8.56 -7.47 -4.05
N ARG A 321 7.78 -7.95 -5.04
CA ARG A 321 6.35 -7.63 -5.18
C ARG A 321 5.59 -8.03 -3.92
N LEU A 322 5.85 -9.22 -3.39
CA LEU A 322 5.20 -9.74 -2.19
C LEU A 322 5.50 -8.89 -0.95
N ARG A 323 6.77 -8.55 -0.72
CA ARG A 323 7.17 -7.70 0.41
C ARG A 323 6.64 -6.27 0.29
N LEU A 324 6.61 -5.72 -0.92
CA LEU A 324 6.02 -4.40 -1.19
C LEU A 324 4.51 -4.40 -0.94
N ALA A 325 3.79 -5.45 -1.37
CA ALA A 325 2.38 -5.63 -1.05
C ALA A 325 2.13 -5.63 0.46
N GLY A 326 2.93 -6.39 1.21
CA GLY A 326 2.88 -6.39 2.67
C GLY A 326 3.15 -5.01 3.29
N SER A 327 4.09 -4.25 2.72
CA SER A 327 4.36 -2.89 3.17
C SER A 327 3.19 -1.92 2.92
N PHE A 328 2.50 -2.01 1.78
CA PHE A 328 1.28 -1.23 1.52
C PHE A 328 0.13 -1.64 2.46
N PHE A 329 -0.02 -2.94 2.74
CA PHE A 329 -1.00 -3.45 3.69
C PHE A 329 -0.78 -2.87 5.10
N GLU A 330 0.46 -2.81 5.57
CA GLU A 330 0.81 -2.19 6.86
C GLU A 330 0.47 -0.68 6.94
N LEU A 331 0.49 0.02 5.79
CA LEU A 331 0.11 1.43 5.68
C LEU A 331 -1.40 1.66 5.56
N GLY A 332 -2.19 0.60 5.39
CA GLY A 332 -3.63 0.68 5.11
C GLY A 332 -3.97 1.04 3.66
N GLU A 333 -2.98 1.06 2.77
CA GLU A 333 -3.14 1.29 1.33
C GLU A 333 -3.53 -0.02 0.64
N TYR A 334 -4.73 -0.52 0.96
CA TYR A 334 -5.15 -1.87 0.60
C TYR A 334 -5.31 -2.12 -0.90
N ARG A 335 -5.66 -1.10 -1.68
CA ARG A 335 -5.78 -1.22 -3.13
C ARG A 335 -4.42 -1.49 -3.76
N GLU A 336 -3.43 -0.67 -3.41
CA GLU A 336 -2.04 -0.82 -3.84
C GLU A 336 -1.47 -2.17 -3.36
N ALA A 337 -1.77 -2.57 -2.13
CA ALA A 337 -1.39 -3.89 -1.62
C ALA A 337 -1.95 -5.03 -2.50
N LEU A 338 -3.24 -5.01 -2.84
CA LEU A 338 -3.86 -6.01 -3.71
C LEU A 338 -3.23 -6.05 -5.11
N ASP A 339 -2.98 -4.89 -5.72
CA ASP A 339 -2.33 -4.83 -7.04
C ASP A 339 -0.96 -5.52 -7.03
N HIS A 340 -0.16 -5.33 -5.96
CA HIS A 340 1.13 -5.98 -5.82
C HIS A 340 1.02 -7.47 -5.44
N TYR A 341 0.06 -7.86 -4.60
CA TYR A 341 -0.18 -9.27 -4.27
C TYR A 341 -0.56 -10.09 -5.51
N TRP A 342 -1.37 -9.54 -6.42
CA TRP A 342 -1.75 -10.25 -7.64
C TRP A 342 -0.57 -10.45 -8.60
N VAL A 343 0.30 -9.46 -8.73
CA VAL A 343 1.53 -9.64 -9.51
C VAL A 343 2.44 -10.67 -8.83
N ALA A 344 2.56 -10.65 -7.51
CA ALA A 344 3.33 -11.66 -6.77
C ALA A 344 2.75 -13.08 -6.94
N PHE A 345 1.42 -13.20 -6.94
CA PHE A 345 0.72 -14.47 -7.16
C PHE A 345 1.11 -15.10 -8.50
N ASP A 346 1.17 -14.30 -9.57
CA ASP A 346 1.53 -14.79 -10.91
C ASP A 346 3.02 -15.17 -11.02
N LEU A 347 3.89 -14.48 -10.29
CA LEU A 347 5.34 -14.70 -10.30
C LEU A 347 5.79 -15.83 -9.35
N LEU A 348 4.99 -16.16 -8.33
CA LEU A 348 5.32 -17.13 -7.28
C LEU A 348 4.27 -18.25 -7.18
N PRO A 349 4.16 -19.15 -8.18
CA PRO A 349 3.14 -20.20 -8.20
C PRO A 349 3.19 -21.13 -6.98
N ALA A 350 4.39 -21.34 -6.40
CA ALA A 350 4.59 -22.17 -5.21
C ALA A 350 4.04 -21.56 -3.91
N GLU A 351 3.81 -20.24 -3.87
CA GLU A 351 3.34 -19.50 -2.69
C GLU A 351 1.90 -19.01 -2.82
N THR A 352 1.19 -19.43 -3.86
CA THR A 352 -0.18 -18.98 -4.20
C THR A 352 -1.17 -19.15 -3.06
N GLU A 353 -1.05 -20.20 -2.25
CA GLU A 353 -1.90 -20.42 -1.08
C GLU A 353 -1.72 -19.31 -0.02
N ASP A 354 -0.48 -18.99 0.33
CA ASP A 354 -0.18 -17.97 1.35
C ASP A 354 -0.47 -16.56 0.85
N ILE A 355 -0.23 -16.31 -0.44
CA ILE A 355 -0.61 -15.05 -1.10
C ILE A 355 -2.14 -14.90 -1.11
N THR A 356 -2.89 -15.97 -1.40
CA THR A 356 -4.36 -15.93 -1.36
C THR A 356 -4.88 -15.59 0.05
N LYS A 357 -4.29 -16.19 1.10
CA LYS A 357 -4.62 -15.82 2.50
C LYS A 357 -4.32 -14.35 2.78
N ALA A 358 -3.20 -13.81 2.29
CA ALA A 358 -2.84 -12.41 2.44
C ALA A 358 -3.82 -11.48 1.70
N VAL A 359 -4.25 -11.85 0.49
CA VAL A 359 -5.27 -11.15 -0.29
C VAL A 359 -6.62 -11.13 0.44
N VAL A 360 -7.09 -12.28 0.92
CA VAL A 360 -8.35 -12.39 1.68
C VAL A 360 -8.31 -11.51 2.93
N ARG A 361 -7.21 -11.57 3.69
CA ARG A 361 -6.99 -10.68 4.84
C ARG A 361 -7.02 -9.20 4.45
N THR A 362 -6.44 -8.86 3.31
CA THR A 362 -6.41 -7.48 2.78
C THR A 362 -7.82 -6.99 2.43
N TYR A 363 -8.62 -7.81 1.74
CA TYR A 363 -10.02 -7.48 1.47
C TYR A 363 -10.85 -7.29 2.74
N ARG A 364 -10.68 -8.17 3.74
CA ARG A 364 -11.38 -8.06 5.03
C ARG A 364 -11.06 -6.74 5.71
N ASN A 365 -9.77 -6.40 5.87
CA ASN A 365 -9.34 -5.18 6.54
C ASN A 365 -9.79 -3.92 5.78
N TRP A 366 -9.79 -3.95 4.44
CA TRP A 366 -10.33 -2.86 3.64
C TRP A 366 -11.85 -2.74 3.81
N GLY A 367 -12.58 -3.86 3.83
CA GLY A 367 -14.00 -3.90 4.13
C GLY A 367 -14.33 -3.29 5.50
N THR A 368 -13.57 -3.62 6.54
CA THR A 368 -13.70 -3.01 7.88
C THR A 368 -13.43 -1.51 7.85
N THR A 369 -12.40 -1.07 7.13
CA THR A 369 -12.10 0.36 7.00
C THR A 369 -13.23 1.13 6.28
N LEU A 370 -13.84 0.52 5.25
CA LEU A 370 -14.99 1.09 4.56
C LEU A 370 -16.24 1.13 5.44
N LEU A 371 -16.43 0.13 6.31
CA LEU A 371 -17.47 0.14 7.34
C LEU A 371 -17.31 1.33 8.30
N ASP A 372 -16.10 1.58 8.77
CA ASP A 372 -15.80 2.71 9.66
C ASP A 372 -16.01 4.06 8.97
N GLN A 373 -15.76 4.14 7.67
CA GLN A 373 -16.02 5.33 6.84
C GLN A 373 -17.50 5.53 6.49
N GLY A 374 -18.35 4.53 6.73
CA GLY A 374 -19.78 4.57 6.38
C GLY A 374 -20.10 4.16 4.95
N ASP A 375 -19.11 3.76 4.14
CA ASP A 375 -19.34 3.25 2.78
C ASP A 375 -19.64 1.75 2.80
N PHE A 376 -20.79 1.43 3.37
CA PHE A 376 -21.24 0.05 3.55
C PHE A 376 -21.51 -0.66 2.22
N ALA A 377 -21.87 0.10 1.17
CA ALA A 377 -22.20 -0.47 -0.13
C ALA A 377 -20.96 -1.01 -0.84
N THR A 378 -19.89 -0.21 -0.85
CA THR A 378 -18.60 -0.64 -1.39
C THR A 378 -18.02 -1.76 -0.52
N ALA A 379 -18.11 -1.67 0.81
CA ALA A 379 -17.65 -2.73 1.72
C ALA A 379 -18.30 -4.09 1.39
N ALA A 380 -19.63 -4.13 1.24
CA ALA A 380 -20.34 -5.36 0.94
C ALA A 380 -19.94 -5.97 -0.42
N ASN A 381 -19.78 -5.14 -1.46
CA ASN A 381 -19.35 -5.62 -2.77
C ASN A 381 -17.93 -6.19 -2.72
N LEU A 382 -17.02 -5.48 -2.04
CA LEU A 382 -15.64 -5.90 -1.86
C LEU A 382 -15.54 -7.26 -1.13
N LEU A 383 -16.34 -7.46 -0.08
CA LEU A 383 -16.37 -8.70 0.69
C LEU A 383 -16.97 -9.86 -0.11
N ARG A 384 -17.96 -9.60 -0.98
CA ARG A 384 -18.45 -10.61 -1.94
C ARG A 384 -17.38 -11.04 -2.93
N GLU A 385 -16.54 -10.12 -3.40
CA GLU A 385 -15.38 -10.47 -4.25
C GLU A 385 -14.39 -11.35 -3.49
N ALA A 386 -14.11 -11.05 -2.22
CA ALA A 386 -13.26 -11.88 -1.38
C ALA A 386 -13.83 -13.29 -1.14
N LEU A 387 -15.16 -13.42 -1.00
CA LEU A 387 -15.83 -14.71 -0.86
C LEU A 387 -15.78 -15.58 -2.13
N GLN A 388 -15.45 -15.02 -3.29
CA GLN A 388 -15.14 -15.84 -4.48
C GLN A 388 -13.78 -16.54 -4.38
N LEU A 389 -12.87 -16.01 -3.56
CA LEU A 389 -11.55 -16.62 -3.27
C LEU A 389 -11.63 -17.64 -2.14
N ASP A 390 -12.37 -17.30 -1.08
CA ASP A 390 -12.57 -18.16 0.08
C ASP A 390 -14.04 -18.13 0.50
N ASN A 391 -14.82 -19.02 -0.11
CA ASN A 391 -16.27 -19.08 0.08
C ASN A 391 -16.71 -19.71 1.41
N ALA A 392 -15.75 -20.22 2.18
CA ALA A 392 -15.95 -20.87 3.48
C ALA A 392 -15.31 -20.06 4.62
N ASN A 393 -15.13 -18.75 4.43
CA ASN A 393 -14.51 -17.88 5.41
C ASN A 393 -15.54 -17.23 6.35
N GLY A 394 -15.59 -17.67 7.60
CA GLY A 394 -16.53 -17.14 8.60
C GLY A 394 -16.34 -15.64 8.88
N GLU A 395 -15.10 -15.16 8.97
CA GLU A 395 -14.81 -13.74 9.22
C GLU A 395 -15.24 -12.81 8.07
N LEU A 396 -15.09 -13.24 6.81
CA LEU A 396 -15.59 -12.50 5.66
C LEU A 396 -17.11 -12.39 5.68
N TYR A 397 -17.82 -13.49 5.97
CA TYR A 397 -19.26 -13.48 6.13
C TYR A 397 -19.70 -12.59 7.31
N PHE A 398 -18.96 -12.60 8.43
CA PHE A 398 -19.27 -11.73 9.55
C PHE A 398 -19.14 -10.25 9.17
N THR A 399 -18.04 -9.88 8.52
CA THR A 399 -17.81 -8.50 8.05
C THR A 399 -18.85 -8.10 6.99
N LEU A 400 -19.25 -9.03 6.10
CA LEU A 400 -20.31 -8.80 5.12
C LEU A 400 -21.65 -8.58 5.80
N GLY A 401 -21.97 -9.39 6.81
CA GLY A 401 -23.18 -9.23 7.63
C GLY A 401 -23.23 -7.88 8.33
N GLN A 402 -22.09 -7.40 8.87
CA GLN A 402 -21.99 -6.06 9.43
C GLN A 402 -22.26 -4.98 8.38
N ALA A 403 -21.70 -5.12 7.17
CA ALA A 403 -21.94 -4.18 6.07
C ALA A 403 -23.41 -4.14 5.65
N GLU A 404 -24.03 -5.30 5.43
CA GLU A 404 -25.45 -5.37 5.06
C GLU A 404 -26.37 -4.89 6.20
N PHE A 405 -26.02 -5.16 7.45
CA PHE A 405 -26.75 -4.67 8.61
C PHE A 405 -26.77 -3.13 8.64
N ARG A 406 -25.62 -2.48 8.42
CA ARG A 406 -25.50 -1.01 8.42
C ARG A 406 -26.19 -0.38 7.21
N ARG A 407 -26.36 -1.10 6.11
CA ARG A 407 -27.22 -0.72 4.97
C ARG A 407 -28.72 -0.93 5.22
N GLN A 408 -29.11 -1.48 6.37
CA GLN A 408 -30.48 -1.91 6.68
C GLN A 408 -31.01 -3.03 5.77
N ALA A 409 -30.13 -3.78 5.11
CA ALA A 409 -30.48 -4.96 4.33
C ALA A 409 -30.54 -6.19 5.25
N PHE A 410 -31.51 -6.21 6.17
CA PHE A 410 -31.54 -7.17 7.27
C PHE A 410 -31.63 -8.63 6.82
N ASP A 411 -32.33 -8.93 5.73
CA ASP A 411 -32.40 -10.29 5.17
C ASP A 411 -31.01 -10.79 4.74
N ALA A 412 -30.26 -9.96 4.01
CA ALA A 412 -28.91 -10.28 3.57
C ALA A 412 -27.93 -10.36 4.74
N ALA A 413 -28.08 -9.47 5.73
CA ALA A 413 -27.28 -9.49 6.95
C ALA A 413 -27.49 -10.78 7.74
N ILE A 414 -28.74 -11.22 7.92
CA ILE A 414 -29.07 -12.48 8.60
C ILE A 414 -28.43 -13.67 7.89
N GLN A 415 -28.57 -13.76 6.56
CA GLN A 415 -27.96 -14.83 5.78
C GLN A 415 -26.43 -14.86 5.95
N ALA A 416 -25.78 -13.70 5.89
CA ALA A 416 -24.33 -13.60 6.06
C ALA A 416 -23.91 -13.96 7.49
N PHE A 417 -24.63 -13.51 8.53
CA PHE A 417 -24.33 -13.89 9.91
C PHE A 417 -24.54 -15.39 10.17
N GLU A 418 -25.60 -15.99 9.61
CA GLU A 418 -25.83 -17.43 9.69
C GLU A 418 -24.71 -18.21 9.00
N ALA A 419 -24.28 -17.78 7.80
CA ALA A 419 -23.14 -18.36 7.10
C ALA A 419 -21.85 -18.24 7.94
N ALA A 420 -21.60 -17.09 8.58
CA ALA A 420 -20.45 -16.90 9.47
C ALA A 420 -20.42 -17.96 10.59
N LEU A 421 -21.56 -18.25 11.21
CA LEU A 421 -21.68 -19.28 12.26
C LEU A 421 -21.57 -20.71 11.75
N VAL A 422 -21.93 -20.97 10.49
CA VAL A 422 -21.77 -22.28 9.85
C VAL A 422 -20.30 -22.57 9.58
N TYR A 423 -19.58 -21.61 8.98
CA TYR A 423 -18.18 -21.79 8.60
C TYR A 423 -17.22 -21.63 9.77
N GLU A 424 -17.54 -20.78 10.74
CA GLU A 424 -16.71 -20.57 11.93
C GLU A 424 -17.56 -20.44 13.20
N PRO A 425 -17.92 -21.57 13.84
CA PRO A 425 -18.75 -21.58 15.06
C PRO A 425 -18.14 -20.81 16.25
N GLY A 426 -16.82 -20.57 16.24
CA GLY A 426 -16.11 -19.78 17.24
C GLY A 426 -16.55 -18.31 17.28
N LEU A 427 -17.03 -17.77 16.16
CA LEU A 427 -17.54 -16.40 16.06
C LEU A 427 -18.88 -16.18 16.76
N ARG A 428 -19.49 -17.20 17.37
CA ARG A 428 -20.81 -17.10 18.01
C ARG A 428 -20.93 -15.95 19.01
N GLY A 429 -19.91 -15.74 19.83
CA GLY A 429 -19.93 -14.64 20.81
C GLY A 429 -20.06 -13.26 20.17
N ASP A 430 -19.41 -13.07 19.02
CA ASP A 430 -19.38 -11.80 18.31
C ASP A 430 -20.58 -11.63 17.38
N VAL A 431 -21.05 -12.71 16.74
CA VAL A 431 -22.10 -12.68 15.71
C VAL A 431 -23.51 -12.68 16.32
N GLU A 432 -23.77 -13.45 17.37
CA GLU A 432 -25.13 -13.63 17.92
C GLU A 432 -25.81 -12.31 18.35
N PRO A 433 -25.09 -11.32 18.94
CA PRO A 433 -25.68 -10.00 19.22
C PRO A 433 -26.17 -9.29 17.95
N TYR A 434 -25.39 -9.33 16.86
CA TYR A 434 -25.79 -8.74 15.58
C TYR A 434 -26.95 -9.49 14.94
N LEU A 435 -26.90 -10.82 14.93
CA LEU A 435 -27.95 -11.66 14.38
C LEU A 435 -29.29 -11.46 15.11
N THR A 436 -29.26 -11.40 16.45
CA THR A 436 -30.44 -11.10 17.28
C THR A 436 -31.00 -9.72 16.95
N LYS A 437 -30.14 -8.71 16.84
CA LYS A 437 -30.53 -7.35 16.49
C LYS A 437 -31.10 -7.26 15.06
N ALA A 438 -30.48 -7.93 14.10
CA ALA A 438 -30.92 -7.99 12.70
C ALA A 438 -32.31 -8.63 12.58
N ARG A 439 -32.56 -9.77 13.23
CA ARG A 439 -33.87 -10.43 13.27
C ARG A 439 -34.94 -9.57 13.95
N ALA A 440 -34.59 -8.85 15.02
CA ALA A 440 -35.52 -7.93 15.65
C ALA A 440 -35.92 -6.76 14.72
N LEU A 441 -34.96 -6.23 13.97
CA LEU A 441 -35.16 -5.12 13.03
C LEU A 441 -35.79 -5.54 11.69
N GLN A 442 -35.64 -6.80 11.30
CA GLN A 442 -36.38 -7.41 10.19
C GLN A 442 -37.90 -7.42 10.47
N GLY A 443 -38.30 -7.50 11.74
CA GLY A 443 -39.69 -7.54 12.18
C GLY A 443 -40.29 -8.95 12.13
N GLY A 444 -41.62 -9.05 12.12
CA GLY A 444 -42.31 -10.33 11.97
C GLY A 444 -43.73 -10.32 12.55
N PRO A 445 -44.43 -11.47 12.57
CA PRO A 445 -45.84 -11.56 12.97
C PRO A 445 -46.15 -11.07 14.39
N ARG A 446 -45.14 -11.04 15.26
CA ARG A 446 -45.24 -10.59 16.66
C ARG A 446 -44.35 -9.39 16.97
N THR A 447 -43.75 -8.77 15.96
CA THR A 447 -42.78 -7.68 16.13
C THR A 447 -43.12 -6.52 15.20
N ALA A 448 -43.47 -5.37 15.77
CA ALA A 448 -43.61 -4.12 15.04
C ALA A 448 -42.28 -3.38 15.02
N VAL A 449 -41.93 -2.80 13.87
CA VAL A 449 -40.69 -2.03 13.68
C VAL A 449 -41.07 -0.61 13.28
N ILE A 450 -40.97 0.30 14.24
CA ILE A 450 -41.36 1.69 14.11
C ILE A 450 -40.12 2.49 13.70
N ALA A 451 -40.21 3.16 12.55
CA ALA A 451 -39.17 4.07 12.07
C ALA A 451 -39.41 5.48 12.65
N PHE A 452 -38.34 6.15 13.04
CA PHE A 452 -38.33 7.54 13.44
C PHE A 452 -37.02 8.22 12.99
N PRO A 453 -36.97 9.55 12.89
CA PRO A 453 -35.74 10.24 12.48
C PRO A 453 -34.56 9.90 13.43
N PRO A 454 -33.39 9.48 12.91
CA PRO A 454 -32.21 9.24 13.73
C PRO A 454 -31.87 10.41 14.64
N GLY A 455 -31.48 10.13 15.88
CA GLY A 455 -31.20 11.14 16.91
C GLY A 455 -32.42 11.82 17.52
N SER A 456 -33.64 11.52 17.08
CA SER A 456 -34.85 12.05 17.72
C SER A 456 -35.01 11.52 19.15
N THR A 457 -35.38 12.43 20.07
CA THR A 457 -35.77 12.10 21.45
C THR A 457 -37.26 11.76 21.57
N ARG A 458 -38.04 12.01 20.52
CA ARG A 458 -39.48 11.77 20.46
C ARG A 458 -39.80 10.74 19.38
N ILE A 459 -40.47 9.67 19.78
CA ILE A 459 -40.91 8.61 18.86
C ILE A 459 -42.40 8.79 18.65
N GLU A 460 -42.77 9.14 17.43
CA GLU A 460 -44.17 9.23 16.99
C GLU A 460 -44.53 7.95 16.23
N VAL A 461 -45.69 7.38 16.57
CA VAL A 461 -46.17 6.12 16.00
C VAL A 461 -47.64 6.26 15.59
N PRO A 462 -48.02 5.86 14.36
CA PRO A 462 -49.43 5.76 13.99
C PRO A 462 -50.09 4.60 14.76
N VAL A 463 -51.19 4.91 15.43
CA VAL A 463 -51.98 3.95 16.20
C VAL A 463 -53.38 3.86 15.58
N VAL A 464 -53.82 2.64 15.30
CA VAL A 464 -55.17 2.38 14.81
C VAL A 464 -56.08 2.05 15.99
N ILE A 465 -57.14 2.84 16.16
CA ILE A 465 -58.12 2.70 17.23
C ILE A 465 -59.40 2.09 16.66
N ASN A 466 -59.88 1.03 17.31
CA ASN A 466 -61.05 0.24 16.94
C ASN A 466 -61.08 -0.23 15.47
N GLY A 467 -59.91 -0.37 14.84
CA GLY A 467 -59.77 -0.76 13.42
C GLY A 467 -60.30 0.28 12.43
N ARG A 468 -60.56 1.52 12.86
CA ARG A 468 -61.24 2.54 12.05
C ARG A 468 -60.46 3.84 11.91
N LEU A 469 -59.86 4.31 12.99
CA LEU A 469 -59.25 5.64 13.03
C LEU A 469 -57.75 5.50 13.30
N GLU A 470 -56.93 6.04 12.40
CA GLU A 470 -55.49 6.15 12.60
C GLU A 470 -55.16 7.52 13.20
N VAL A 471 -54.43 7.50 14.32
CA VAL A 471 -54.10 8.70 15.08
C VAL A 471 -52.61 8.65 15.44
N PRO A 472 -51.86 9.76 15.31
CA PRO A 472 -50.48 9.81 15.74
C PRO A 472 -50.37 9.81 17.28
N PHE A 473 -49.53 8.94 17.82
CA PHE A 473 -49.24 8.85 19.25
C PHE A 473 -47.75 9.12 19.50
N ILE A 474 -47.46 9.78 20.61
CA ILE A 474 -46.10 9.87 21.14
C ILE A 474 -45.91 8.70 22.11
N VAL A 475 -44.82 7.94 21.93
CA VAL A 475 -44.41 6.90 22.87
C VAL A 475 -43.88 7.57 24.14
N ASP A 476 -44.55 7.36 25.27
CA ASP A 476 -44.22 8.01 26.54
C ASP A 476 -44.10 6.98 27.68
N THR A 477 -42.85 6.62 28.00
CA THR A 477 -42.55 5.69 29.10
C THR A 477 -42.74 6.33 30.49
N GLY A 478 -42.91 7.65 30.58
CA GLY A 478 -43.25 8.37 31.81
C GLY A 478 -44.76 8.36 32.10
N ALA A 479 -45.60 8.09 31.11
CA ALA A 479 -47.03 8.00 31.27
C ALA A 479 -47.45 6.62 31.80
N SER A 480 -48.14 6.57 32.93
CA SER A 480 -48.71 5.31 33.45
C SER A 480 -49.92 4.82 32.65
N MET A 481 -50.60 5.73 31.96
CA MET A 481 -51.83 5.45 31.20
C MET A 481 -51.77 6.09 29.81
N THR A 482 -52.41 5.44 28.86
CA THR A 482 -52.57 5.93 27.49
C THR A 482 -53.62 7.04 27.45
N LEU A 483 -53.28 8.17 26.82
CA LEU A 483 -54.14 9.34 26.65
C LEU A 483 -54.60 9.42 25.19
N ILE A 484 -55.92 9.44 25.02
CA ILE A 484 -56.60 9.62 23.74
C ILE A 484 -57.05 11.09 23.62
N PRO A 485 -56.77 11.76 22.49
CA PRO A 485 -57.25 13.13 22.29
C PRO A 485 -58.77 13.24 22.34
N ASP A 486 -59.32 14.36 22.84
CA ASP A 486 -60.77 14.53 22.99
C ASP A 486 -61.54 14.37 21.67
N TRP A 487 -60.99 14.88 20.56
CA TRP A 487 -61.63 14.79 19.24
C TRP A 487 -61.82 13.34 18.77
N VAL A 488 -60.99 12.42 19.24
CA VAL A 488 -61.11 10.99 18.93
C VAL A 488 -62.30 10.37 19.67
N ALA A 489 -62.61 10.83 20.88
CA ALA A 489 -63.81 10.39 21.60
C ALA A 489 -65.06 10.69 20.77
N ASP A 490 -65.16 11.93 20.28
CA ASP A 490 -66.28 12.38 19.45
C ASP A 490 -66.36 11.59 18.13
N ALA A 491 -65.22 11.40 17.45
CA ALA A 491 -65.14 10.65 16.20
C ALA A 491 -65.54 9.18 16.34
N LEU A 492 -65.27 8.56 17.50
CA LEU A 492 -65.64 7.18 17.80
C LEU A 492 -67.03 7.04 18.44
N GLY A 493 -67.74 8.15 18.68
CA GLY A 493 -69.03 8.16 19.37
C GLY A 493 -68.94 7.77 20.85
N TYR A 494 -67.75 7.93 21.45
CA TYR A 494 -67.52 7.63 22.85
C TYR A 494 -68.15 8.72 23.73
N ARG A 495 -69.03 8.32 24.65
CA ARG A 495 -69.64 9.26 25.61
C ARG A 495 -68.90 9.19 26.94
N PRO A 496 -68.31 10.29 27.43
CA PRO A 496 -67.59 10.28 28.69
C PRO A 496 -68.53 9.96 29.86
N PRO A 497 -68.05 9.24 30.89
CA PRO A 497 -68.83 9.00 32.10
C PRO A 497 -69.08 10.31 32.86
N PRO A 498 -70.07 10.35 33.79
CA PRO A 498 -70.32 11.51 34.63
C PRO A 498 -69.04 12.02 35.30
N ALA A 499 -68.89 13.35 35.45
CA ALA A 499 -67.68 13.96 36.03
C ALA A 499 -67.32 13.43 37.43
N ALA A 500 -68.29 12.91 38.17
CA ALA A 500 -68.08 12.23 39.45
C ALA A 500 -67.15 11.01 39.33
N GLU A 501 -67.20 10.29 38.20
CA GLU A 501 -66.45 9.05 37.92
C GLU A 501 -65.08 9.30 37.26
N TRP A 502 -64.72 10.57 37.02
CA TRP A 502 -63.44 10.91 36.41
C TRP A 502 -62.27 10.63 37.34
N VAL A 503 -61.20 10.06 36.77
CA VAL A 503 -60.01 9.61 37.48
C VAL A 503 -59.07 10.78 37.71
N ARG A 504 -58.48 10.88 38.92
CA ARG A 504 -57.43 11.84 39.22
C ARG A 504 -56.10 11.33 38.66
N VAL A 505 -55.42 12.17 37.87
CA VAL A 505 -54.13 11.88 37.26
C VAL A 505 -53.13 12.96 37.62
N GLN A 506 -51.91 12.56 37.94
CA GLN A 506 -50.79 13.47 38.17
C GLN A 506 -50.15 13.79 36.83
N THR A 507 -50.05 15.06 36.48
CA THR A 507 -49.40 15.54 35.25
C THR A 507 -48.26 16.48 35.60
N ALA A 508 -47.37 16.78 34.64
CA ALA A 508 -46.30 17.76 34.82
C ALA A 508 -46.84 19.15 35.23
N GLY A 509 -48.06 19.50 34.79
CA GLY A 509 -48.77 20.73 35.13
C GLY A 509 -49.69 20.64 36.36
N GLY A 510 -49.54 19.59 37.20
CA GLY A 510 -50.34 19.39 38.41
C GLY A 510 -51.39 18.27 38.29
N VAL A 511 -52.22 18.12 39.34
CA VAL A 511 -53.30 17.11 39.38
C VAL A 511 -54.44 17.54 38.47
N ARG A 512 -54.92 16.61 37.63
CA ARG A 512 -56.10 16.80 36.76
C ARG A 512 -57.10 15.67 36.95
N ARG A 513 -58.35 15.90 36.59
CA ARG A 513 -59.39 14.86 36.51
C ARG A 513 -59.72 14.64 35.04
N LEU A 514 -59.66 13.41 34.58
CA LEU A 514 -59.95 13.04 33.19
C LEU A 514 -60.97 11.90 33.12
N PRO A 515 -61.85 11.89 32.10
CA PRO A 515 -62.69 10.74 31.80
C PRO A 515 -61.85 9.52 31.43
N TYR A 516 -62.35 8.34 31.77
CA TYR A 516 -61.67 7.06 31.59
C TYR A 516 -62.64 6.05 30.96
N ALA A 517 -62.12 5.23 30.05
CA ALA A 517 -62.90 4.20 29.35
C ALA A 517 -62.07 3.02 28.88
N SER A 518 -62.72 1.90 28.57
CA SER A 518 -62.09 0.84 27.78
C SER A 518 -62.30 1.05 26.28
N LEU A 519 -61.21 1.05 25.52
CA LEU A 519 -61.23 0.93 24.05
C LEU A 519 -61.36 -0.54 23.65
N ASN A 520 -62.14 -0.81 22.60
CA ASN A 520 -62.32 -2.17 22.09
C ASN A 520 -61.00 -2.72 21.56
N ARG A 521 -60.24 -1.91 20.80
CA ARG A 521 -58.96 -2.32 20.22
C ARG A 521 -58.05 -1.12 19.97
N LEU A 522 -56.76 -1.29 20.26
CA LEU A 522 -55.71 -0.32 19.98
C LEU A 522 -54.51 -1.06 19.36
N GLU A 523 -54.08 -0.65 18.17
CA GLU A 523 -53.16 -1.40 17.32
C GLU A 523 -52.00 -0.56 16.79
N ILE A 524 -50.82 -1.17 16.70
CA ILE A 524 -49.63 -0.62 16.03
C ILE A 524 -49.11 -1.66 15.05
N GLN A 525 -49.10 -1.34 13.75
CA GLN A 525 -48.64 -2.25 12.68
C GLN A 525 -49.24 -3.67 12.80
N GLY A 526 -50.53 -3.78 13.16
CA GLY A 526 -51.24 -5.05 13.32
C GLY A 526 -51.07 -5.73 14.69
N LEU A 527 -50.17 -5.24 15.56
CA LEU A 527 -50.07 -5.70 16.95
C LEU A 527 -51.08 -4.93 17.81
N GLY A 528 -52.13 -5.63 18.25
CA GLY A 528 -53.26 -5.05 18.95
C GLY A 528 -53.46 -5.54 20.37
N LEU A 529 -53.87 -4.64 21.25
CA LEU A 529 -54.49 -4.98 22.53
C LEU A 529 -55.99 -4.68 22.46
N SER A 530 -56.78 -5.55 23.06
CA SER A 530 -58.24 -5.36 23.17
C SER A 530 -58.64 -5.03 24.60
N ASN A 531 -59.75 -4.34 24.76
CA ASN A 531 -60.30 -3.92 26.07
C ASN A 531 -59.29 -3.13 26.91
N LEU A 532 -58.51 -2.25 26.27
CA LEU A 532 -57.50 -1.45 26.93
C LEU A 532 -58.16 -0.25 27.62
N PRO A 533 -57.98 -0.08 28.93
CA PRO A 533 -58.49 1.10 29.60
C PRO A 533 -57.59 2.32 29.41
N VAL A 534 -58.17 3.43 28.98
CA VAL A 534 -57.47 4.65 28.56
C VAL A 534 -58.14 5.91 29.11
N LEU A 535 -57.42 7.01 29.09
CA LEU A 535 -57.92 8.34 29.43
C LEU A 535 -58.30 9.10 28.16
N PHE A 536 -59.34 9.92 28.22
CA PHE A 536 -59.63 10.91 27.18
C PHE A 536 -59.32 12.32 27.69
N GLY A 537 -58.64 13.13 26.90
CA GLY A 537 -58.29 14.48 27.32
C GLY A 537 -57.23 15.15 26.47
N ASN A 538 -57.18 16.48 26.57
CA ASN A 538 -56.04 17.28 26.16
C ASN A 538 -55.26 17.78 27.39
N LEU A 539 -53.94 17.54 27.42
CA LEU A 539 -53.05 18.02 28.48
C LEU A 539 -52.34 19.33 28.06
N PRO A 540 -52.14 20.29 28.98
CA PRO A 540 -51.38 21.50 28.68
C PRO A 540 -49.94 21.18 28.31
N GLY A 541 -49.43 21.82 27.26
CA GLY A 541 -48.08 21.56 26.73
C GLY A 541 -47.97 20.29 25.87
N HIS A 542 -49.06 19.53 25.72
CA HIS A 542 -49.17 18.41 24.79
C HIS A 542 -49.98 18.82 23.55
N GLU A 543 -49.61 18.29 22.38
CA GLU A 543 -50.27 18.63 21.12
C GLU A 543 -51.66 17.97 21.04
N ALA A 544 -52.71 18.78 20.93
CA ALA A 544 -54.10 18.32 20.97
C ALA A 544 -54.51 17.34 19.85
N ASN A 545 -53.70 17.21 18.81
CA ASN A 545 -53.94 16.29 17.70
C ASN A 545 -53.22 14.94 17.84
N ARG A 546 -52.46 14.73 18.93
CA ARG A 546 -51.66 13.51 19.15
C ARG A 546 -52.02 12.84 20.47
N GLY A 547 -52.04 11.52 20.50
CA GLY A 547 -52.19 10.74 21.72
C GLY A 547 -50.86 10.57 22.48
N LEU A 548 -50.96 10.08 23.73
CA LEU A 548 -49.80 9.56 24.48
C LEU A 548 -49.97 8.07 24.67
N LEU A 549 -48.97 7.29 24.29
CA LEU A 549 -48.96 5.85 24.45
C LEU A 549 -48.20 5.50 25.74
N GLY A 550 -48.94 5.07 26.75
CA GLY A 550 -48.41 4.87 28.11
C GLY A 550 -47.96 3.45 28.40
N MET A 551 -47.46 3.26 29.63
CA MET A 551 -46.99 1.98 30.13
C MET A 551 -48.07 0.91 30.29
N ASP A 552 -49.34 1.30 30.38
CA ASP A 552 -50.49 0.39 30.33
C ASP A 552 -50.55 -0.43 29.03
N PHE A 553 -50.19 0.18 27.89
CA PHE A 553 -50.02 -0.50 26.61
C PHE A 553 -48.60 -1.08 26.47
N LEU A 554 -47.57 -0.27 26.69
CA LEU A 554 -46.17 -0.64 26.37
C LEU A 554 -45.65 -1.83 27.17
N ARG A 555 -46.12 -2.05 28.40
CA ARG A 555 -45.67 -3.17 29.26
C ARG A 555 -45.93 -4.55 28.66
N HIS A 556 -46.86 -4.68 27.71
CA HIS A 556 -47.19 -5.92 27.03
C HIS A 556 -46.17 -6.29 25.93
N PHE A 557 -45.23 -5.39 25.64
CA PHE A 557 -44.17 -5.56 24.65
C PHE A 557 -42.80 -5.58 25.32
N SER A 558 -41.86 -6.31 24.70
CA SER A 558 -40.43 -6.11 24.90
C SER A 558 -40.01 -4.99 23.95
N LEU A 559 -39.47 -3.91 24.52
CA LEU A 559 -39.15 -2.68 23.80
C LEU A 559 -37.64 -2.55 23.66
N ALA A 560 -37.17 -2.27 22.45
CA ALA A 560 -35.78 -1.90 22.18
C ALA A 560 -35.75 -0.71 21.22
N VAL A 561 -34.91 0.29 21.52
CA VAL A 561 -34.78 1.52 20.72
C VAL A 561 -33.34 1.63 20.25
N ASP A 562 -33.17 1.85 18.95
CA ASP A 562 -31.92 2.19 18.31
C ASP A 562 -32.02 3.62 17.76
N HIS A 563 -31.44 4.57 18.49
CA HIS A 563 -31.45 5.99 18.10
C HIS A 563 -30.53 6.30 16.93
N GLU A 564 -29.51 5.47 16.67
CA GLU A 564 -28.60 5.66 15.54
C GLU A 564 -29.28 5.28 14.23
N LEU A 565 -30.01 4.15 14.22
CA LEU A 565 -30.78 3.70 13.06
C LEU A 565 -32.15 4.38 12.95
N GLY A 566 -32.62 5.03 14.03
CA GLY A 566 -33.97 5.59 14.08
C GLY A 566 -35.04 4.51 14.05
N ARG A 567 -34.85 3.43 14.82
CA ARG A 567 -35.75 2.26 14.83
C ARG A 567 -36.13 1.88 16.25
N MET A 568 -37.42 1.63 16.49
CA MET A 568 -37.94 1.04 17.72
C MET A 568 -38.61 -0.29 17.40
N THR A 569 -38.28 -1.34 18.13
CA THR A 569 -38.95 -2.64 18.02
C THR A 569 -39.88 -2.87 19.20
N LEU A 570 -41.10 -3.31 18.90
CA LEU A 570 -42.09 -3.76 19.88
C LEU A 570 -42.39 -5.23 19.63
N ARG A 571 -41.84 -6.11 20.47
CA ARG A 571 -42.09 -7.56 20.38
C ARG A 571 -43.11 -7.99 21.44
N LEU A 572 -44.24 -8.54 21.02
CA LEU A 572 -45.29 -9.00 21.93
C LEU A 572 -44.74 -10.09 22.88
N LYS A 573 -44.92 -9.90 24.19
CA LYS A 573 -44.45 -10.84 25.23
C LYS A 573 -45.14 -12.19 25.20
#